data_AF-A0A6L7JDG2-F1
#
_entry.id   AF-A0A6L7JDG2-F1
#
_cell.length_a   1.000
_cell.length_b   1.000
_cell.length_c   1.000
_cell.angle_alpha   90.00
_cell.angle_beta   90.00
_cell.angle_gamma   90.00
#
_symmetry.space_group_name_H-M   'P 1'
#
loop_
_entity.id
_entity.type
_entity.pdbx_description
1 polymer ?
#
loop_
_entity_poly.entity_id
_entity_poly.type
_entity_poly.pdbx_seq_one_letter_code
_entity_poly.pdbx_strand_id
1 'polypeptide(L)'
;MKAVDEPSSALPRELESAAGALAWADGLLGPDGSFNGAENAVGAYYLAPLAFANGGRIDRANLICEYVRGRFFRDGDINELADEPASQVANFRNAFFGVSAHRVGVWDMAFAIADGLERCQHPQLGGFSNHNVDAASRVLDIGSSAAALICLLTTGRIDAARRAGDFICGQMIESQPQPERRVLLRRTWDGDWITEFAESDAARHRIELGVSGQVYWFLGITMSALGQLYIATGEHRYLRSARRVFGWTVDCHPGAFADLTAAKVGWGASVLFTATGEEQFAVRARYVSHVLCVTRLAEGVWLRRPTVTRLADQDVATSLDTTLERICWLIEMARNLQVPKAVPAA
;
A
#
# COMPACT_ATOMS: atom_id res chain seq x y z
N MET A 1 38.37 -28.79 7.69
CA MET A 1 37.59 -28.12 6.64
C MET A 1 36.20 -28.76 6.64
N LYS A 2 35.26 -28.21 7.41
CA LYS A 2 33.88 -28.73 7.45
C LYS A 2 33.12 -28.12 6.26
N ALA A 3 32.36 -28.97 5.58
CA ALA A 3 31.55 -28.64 4.42
C ALA A 3 30.65 -27.42 4.73
N VAL A 4 30.64 -26.48 3.79
CA VAL A 4 29.64 -25.43 3.70
C VAL A 4 28.36 -26.15 3.27
N ASP A 5 27.34 -26.18 4.14
CA ASP A 5 26.01 -26.64 3.76
C ASP A 5 25.55 -25.84 2.53
N GLU A 6 25.19 -26.54 1.46
CA GLU A 6 24.56 -25.93 0.29
C GLU A 6 23.31 -25.15 0.75
N PRO A 7 23.07 -23.93 0.22
CA PRO A 7 21.86 -23.22 0.53
C PRO A 7 20.68 -24.07 0.04
N SER A 8 19.83 -24.50 0.97
CA SER A 8 18.55 -25.14 0.69
C SER A 8 17.87 -24.44 -0.48
N SER A 9 17.63 -25.17 -1.57
CA SER A 9 17.00 -24.68 -2.80
C SER A 9 15.51 -24.33 -2.62
N ALA A 10 14.99 -24.38 -1.39
CA ALA A 10 13.62 -23.98 -1.08
C ALA A 10 13.51 -22.45 -1.12
N LEU A 11 12.50 -21.97 -1.83
CA LEU A 11 12.14 -20.56 -1.80
C LEU A 11 11.82 -20.16 -0.34
N PRO A 12 12.17 -18.94 0.12
CA PRO A 12 11.63 -18.40 1.35
C PRO A 12 10.11 -18.60 1.40
N ARG A 13 9.58 -18.99 2.56
CA ARG A 13 8.16 -19.34 2.75
C ARG A 13 7.21 -18.27 2.22
N GLU A 14 7.64 -17.01 2.29
CA GLU A 14 6.97 -15.84 1.70
C GLU A 14 6.72 -15.99 0.21
N LEU A 15 7.76 -16.36 -0.54
CA LEU A 15 7.70 -16.50 -1.98
C LEU A 15 6.88 -17.71 -2.38
N GLU A 16 6.93 -18.81 -1.63
CA GLU A 16 6.04 -19.97 -1.83
C GLU A 16 4.56 -19.60 -1.59
N SER A 17 4.30 -18.85 -0.52
CA SER A 17 2.97 -18.36 -0.18
C SER A 17 2.42 -17.43 -1.27
N ALA A 18 3.24 -16.49 -1.74
CA ALA A 18 2.91 -15.58 -2.83
C ALA A 18 2.71 -16.31 -4.17
N ALA A 19 3.56 -17.29 -4.48
CA ALA A 19 3.49 -18.05 -5.73
C ALA A 19 2.18 -18.87 -5.83
N GLY A 20 1.79 -19.54 -4.75
CA GLY A 20 0.52 -20.28 -4.72
C GLY A 20 -0.71 -19.36 -4.86
N ALA A 21 -0.67 -18.20 -4.20
CA ALA A 21 -1.72 -17.19 -4.33
C ALA A 21 -1.80 -16.59 -5.74
N LEU A 22 -0.64 -16.37 -6.37
CA LEU A 22 -0.56 -15.87 -7.74
C LEU A 22 -1.08 -16.89 -8.74
N ALA A 23 -0.82 -18.18 -8.52
CA ALA A 23 -1.36 -19.26 -9.35
C ALA A 23 -2.90 -19.30 -9.29
N TRP A 24 -3.50 -19.08 -8.11
CA TRP A 24 -4.95 -18.95 -7.98
C TRP A 24 -5.48 -17.76 -8.78
N ALA A 25 -4.87 -16.58 -8.64
CA ALA A 25 -5.31 -15.38 -9.37
C ALA A 25 -5.15 -15.53 -10.89
N ASP A 26 -4.05 -16.13 -11.35
CA ASP A 26 -3.82 -16.42 -12.78
C ASP A 26 -4.86 -17.41 -13.34
N GLY A 27 -5.35 -18.36 -12.54
CA GLY A 27 -6.45 -19.25 -12.94
C GLY A 27 -7.78 -18.55 -13.19
N LEU A 28 -7.95 -17.32 -12.70
CA LEU A 28 -9.13 -16.47 -12.93
C LEU A 28 -8.93 -15.49 -14.10
N LEU A 29 -7.70 -15.32 -14.59
CA LEU A 29 -7.36 -14.34 -15.61
C LEU A 29 -7.71 -14.88 -17.01
N GLY A 30 -8.65 -14.23 -17.67
CA GLY A 30 -9.06 -14.49 -19.04
C GLY A 30 -7.99 -14.11 -20.07
N PRO A 31 -8.15 -14.57 -21.32
CA PRO A 31 -7.20 -14.28 -22.41
C PRO A 31 -7.17 -12.81 -22.83
N ASP A 32 -8.16 -12.02 -22.45
CA ASP A 32 -8.28 -10.58 -22.71
C ASP A 32 -7.79 -9.70 -21.54
N GLY A 33 -7.32 -10.32 -20.46
CA GLY A 33 -6.86 -9.62 -19.26
C GLY A 33 -7.93 -9.31 -18.22
N SER A 34 -9.18 -9.72 -18.45
CA SER A 34 -10.23 -9.62 -17.45
C SER A 34 -10.13 -10.75 -16.41
N PHE A 35 -10.53 -10.50 -15.18
CA PHE A 35 -10.74 -11.54 -14.18
C PHE A 35 -12.18 -12.04 -14.21
N ASN A 36 -12.36 -13.35 -14.41
CA ASN A 36 -13.67 -14.00 -14.41
C ASN A 36 -14.40 -13.75 -13.09
N GLY A 37 -15.60 -13.14 -13.15
CA GLY A 37 -16.41 -12.78 -11.98
C GLY A 37 -15.99 -11.49 -11.27
N ALA A 38 -15.07 -10.72 -11.85
CA ALA A 38 -14.63 -9.42 -11.36
C ALA A 38 -14.36 -8.43 -12.50
N GLU A 39 -14.95 -8.63 -13.68
CA GLU A 39 -14.71 -7.88 -14.92
C GLU A 39 -14.91 -6.38 -14.72
N ASN A 40 -15.91 -5.99 -13.96
CA ASN A 40 -16.27 -4.59 -13.72
C ASN A 40 -15.76 -4.03 -12.39
N ALA A 41 -14.94 -4.77 -11.65
CA ALA A 41 -14.51 -4.37 -10.31
C ALA A 41 -13.09 -3.80 -10.33
N VAL A 42 -12.92 -2.48 -10.46
CA VAL A 42 -11.59 -1.82 -10.44
C VAL A 42 -10.73 -2.23 -9.23
N GLY A 43 -11.36 -2.55 -8.09
CA GLY A 43 -10.69 -3.07 -6.90
C GLY A 43 -9.90 -4.36 -7.14
N ALA A 44 -10.28 -5.18 -8.11
CA ALA A 44 -9.54 -6.38 -8.50
C ALA A 44 -8.30 -6.09 -9.37
N TYR A 45 -8.19 -4.88 -9.94
CA TYR A 45 -7.18 -4.58 -10.97
C TYR A 45 -6.07 -3.62 -10.53
N TYR A 46 -6.33 -2.68 -9.61
CA TYR A 46 -5.38 -1.59 -9.35
C TYR A 46 -3.99 -2.04 -8.84
N LEU A 47 -3.91 -3.20 -8.15
CA LEU A 47 -2.65 -3.82 -7.71
C LEU A 47 -2.26 -5.06 -8.53
N ALA A 48 -3.14 -5.52 -9.44
CA ALA A 48 -2.94 -6.77 -10.14
C ALA A 48 -1.67 -6.77 -11.01
N PRO A 49 -1.39 -5.75 -11.85
CA PRO A 49 -0.17 -5.78 -12.63
C PRO A 49 1.09 -5.77 -11.76
N LEU A 50 1.09 -5.07 -10.62
CA LEU A 50 2.22 -5.12 -9.67
C LEU A 50 2.40 -6.53 -9.07
N ALA A 51 1.33 -7.19 -8.65
CA ALA A 51 1.40 -8.54 -8.09
C ALA A 51 1.97 -9.54 -9.11
N PHE A 52 1.47 -9.52 -10.35
CA PHE A 52 1.96 -10.38 -11.42
C PHE A 52 3.40 -10.06 -11.82
N ALA A 53 3.75 -8.77 -11.92
CA ALA A 53 5.12 -8.35 -12.23
C ALA A 53 6.11 -8.76 -11.14
N ASN A 54 5.76 -8.57 -9.87
CA ASN A 54 6.57 -9.00 -8.73
C ASN A 54 6.75 -10.52 -8.69
N GLY A 55 5.76 -11.28 -9.15
CA GLY A 55 5.86 -12.73 -9.33
C GLY A 55 6.53 -13.20 -10.62
N GLY A 56 7.13 -12.29 -11.41
CA GLY A 56 7.84 -12.61 -12.65
C GLY A 56 6.95 -12.89 -13.87
N ARG A 57 5.65 -12.59 -13.80
CA ARG A 57 4.67 -12.82 -14.87
C ARG A 57 4.36 -11.53 -15.64
N ILE A 58 5.39 -10.95 -16.27
CA ILE A 58 5.30 -9.65 -16.95
C ILE A 58 4.25 -9.66 -18.08
N ASP A 59 4.16 -10.72 -18.88
CA ASP A 59 3.18 -10.81 -19.96
C ASP A 59 1.74 -10.73 -19.45
N ARG A 60 1.45 -11.39 -18.32
CA ARG A 60 0.14 -11.32 -17.66
C ARG A 60 -0.13 -9.93 -17.10
N ALA A 61 0.88 -9.30 -16.50
CA ALA A 61 0.74 -7.94 -15.99
C ALA A 61 0.42 -6.93 -17.12
N ASN A 62 1.10 -7.05 -18.26
CA ASN A 62 0.80 -6.25 -19.45
C ASN A 62 -0.61 -6.50 -19.99
N LEU A 63 -1.04 -7.76 -20.05
CA LEU A 63 -2.40 -8.11 -20.47
C LEU A 63 -3.46 -7.45 -19.56
N ILE A 64 -3.24 -7.43 -18.25
CA ILE A 64 -4.10 -6.74 -17.30
C ILE A 64 -4.10 -5.22 -17.55
N CYS A 65 -2.95 -4.61 -17.80
CA CYS A 65 -2.87 -3.18 -18.13
C CYS A 65 -3.68 -2.83 -19.38
N GLU A 66 -3.65 -3.66 -20.42
CA GLU A 66 -4.45 -3.45 -21.64
C GLU A 66 -5.95 -3.57 -21.36
N TYR A 67 -6.37 -4.51 -20.52
CA TYR A 67 -7.76 -4.58 -20.07
C TYR A 67 -8.18 -3.30 -19.35
N VAL A 68 -7.36 -2.83 -18.40
CA VAL A 68 -7.64 -1.60 -17.64
C VAL A 68 -7.69 -0.38 -18.55
N ARG A 69 -6.79 -0.30 -19.54
CA ARG A 69 -6.77 0.75 -20.57
C ARG A 69 -8.10 0.85 -21.30
N GLY A 70 -8.61 -0.26 -21.82
CA GLY A 70 -9.89 -0.30 -22.52
C GLY A 70 -11.09 -0.02 -21.62
N ARG A 71 -11.08 -0.62 -20.42
CA ARG A 71 -12.27 -0.71 -19.56
C ARG A 71 -12.47 0.46 -18.60
N PHE A 72 -11.41 0.92 -17.94
CA PHE A 72 -11.49 1.81 -16.78
C PHE A 72 -10.72 3.13 -16.95
N PHE A 73 -9.65 3.13 -17.75
CA PHE A 73 -8.71 4.23 -17.77
C PHE A 73 -9.18 5.43 -18.60
N ARG A 74 -9.36 6.60 -17.97
CA ARG A 74 -9.76 7.86 -18.62
C ARG A 74 -8.96 9.00 -18.00
N ASP A 75 -8.26 9.79 -18.83
CA ASP A 75 -7.53 11.00 -18.44
C ASP A 75 -6.69 10.91 -17.13
N GLY A 76 -5.97 9.80 -16.93
CA GLY A 76 -5.15 9.60 -15.74
C GLY A 76 -5.90 9.04 -14.52
N ASP A 77 -7.14 8.59 -14.69
CA ASP A 77 -7.95 7.95 -13.66
C ASP A 77 -8.37 6.53 -14.10
N ILE A 78 -8.31 5.56 -13.18
CA ILE A 78 -8.84 4.19 -13.41
C ILE A 78 -10.15 3.95 -12.65
N ASN A 79 -10.70 4.95 -11.98
CA ASN A 79 -11.93 4.79 -11.19
C ASN A 79 -13.20 5.12 -11.99
N GLU A 80 -13.07 5.55 -13.24
CA GLU A 80 -14.23 5.93 -14.07
C GLU A 80 -14.97 4.70 -14.61
N LEU A 81 -16.08 4.36 -13.93
CA LEU A 81 -17.23 3.69 -14.54
C LEU A 81 -18.38 4.71 -14.56
N ALA A 82 -19.12 4.78 -15.66
CA ALA A 82 -20.12 5.82 -15.92
C ALA A 82 -21.17 6.03 -14.80
N ASP A 83 -21.36 5.03 -13.92
CA ASP A 83 -22.40 5.02 -12.88
C ASP A 83 -21.86 4.76 -11.46
N GLU A 84 -20.55 4.80 -11.21
CA GLU A 84 -20.01 4.61 -9.85
C GLU A 84 -19.84 5.93 -9.08
N PRO A 85 -20.31 6.03 -7.82
CA PRO A 85 -20.06 7.20 -6.99
C PRO A 85 -18.56 7.38 -6.73
N ALA A 86 -18.13 8.63 -6.58
CA ALA A 86 -16.74 8.98 -6.31
C ALA A 86 -16.18 8.15 -5.14
N SER A 87 -15.15 7.35 -5.43
CA SER A 87 -14.54 6.47 -4.44
C SER A 87 -13.62 7.25 -3.52
N GLN A 88 -13.79 7.10 -2.20
CA GLN A 88 -12.89 7.68 -1.20
C GLN A 88 -11.48 7.05 -1.20
N VAL A 89 -11.23 6.08 -2.06
CA VAL A 89 -9.91 5.45 -2.28
C VAL A 89 -9.43 5.60 -3.74
N ALA A 90 -10.04 6.51 -4.52
CA ALA A 90 -9.72 6.68 -5.94
C ALA A 90 -8.23 6.98 -6.16
N ASN A 91 -7.68 7.94 -5.42
CA ASN A 91 -6.27 8.30 -5.55
C ASN A 91 -5.32 7.23 -5.02
N PHE A 92 -5.74 6.45 -4.02
CA PHE A 92 -5.00 5.28 -3.59
C PHE A 92 -4.89 4.24 -4.72
N ARG A 93 -6.02 3.95 -5.40
CA ARG A 93 -6.05 3.01 -6.54
C ARG A 93 -5.23 3.52 -7.72
N ASN A 94 -5.42 4.79 -8.09
CA ASN A 94 -4.63 5.44 -9.14
C ASN A 94 -3.15 5.36 -8.84
N ALA A 95 -2.72 5.72 -7.64
CA ALA A 95 -1.31 5.68 -7.26
C ALA A 95 -0.70 4.28 -7.42
N PHE A 96 -1.34 3.24 -6.90
CA PHE A 96 -0.79 1.89 -7.02
C PHE A 96 -0.86 1.34 -8.44
N PHE A 97 -1.89 1.69 -9.22
CA PHE A 97 -1.91 1.33 -10.63
C PHE A 97 -0.82 2.08 -11.42
N GLY A 98 -0.59 3.36 -11.14
CA GLY A 98 0.50 4.14 -11.74
C GLY A 98 1.87 3.55 -11.44
N VAL A 99 2.12 3.12 -10.19
CA VAL A 99 3.32 2.35 -9.81
C VAL A 99 3.41 1.04 -10.59
N SER A 100 2.29 0.32 -10.73
CA SER A 100 2.21 -0.94 -11.46
C SER A 100 2.55 -0.76 -12.95
N ALA A 101 1.89 0.18 -13.61
CA ALA A 101 2.08 0.53 -15.02
C ALA A 101 3.53 0.95 -15.30
N HIS A 102 4.11 1.76 -14.42
CA HIS A 102 5.53 2.12 -14.50
C HIS A 102 6.42 0.87 -14.38
N ARG A 103 6.16 -0.01 -13.40
CA ARG A 103 6.97 -1.23 -13.21
C ARG A 103 7.00 -2.15 -14.43
N VAL A 104 5.91 -2.21 -15.20
CA VAL A 104 5.78 -3.11 -16.36
C VAL A 104 6.07 -2.44 -17.71
N GLY A 105 6.39 -1.14 -17.72
CA GLY A 105 6.77 -0.41 -18.92
C GLY A 105 5.61 0.21 -19.71
N VAL A 106 4.43 0.31 -19.10
CA VAL A 106 3.26 1.01 -19.67
C VAL A 106 3.32 2.49 -19.26
N TRP A 107 4.33 3.18 -19.80
CA TRP A 107 4.75 4.51 -19.34
C TRP A 107 3.70 5.59 -19.56
N ASP A 108 2.97 5.54 -20.65
CA ASP A 108 1.96 6.53 -21.01
C ASP A 108 0.84 6.60 -19.96
N MET A 109 0.32 5.45 -19.52
CA MET A 109 -0.66 5.39 -18.42
C MET A 109 -0.03 5.83 -17.10
N ALA A 110 1.19 5.38 -16.81
CA ALA A 110 1.87 5.73 -15.56
C ALA A 110 2.06 7.25 -15.40
N PHE A 111 2.52 7.92 -16.45
CA PHE A 111 2.72 9.37 -16.42
C PHE A 111 1.41 10.15 -16.44
N ALA A 112 0.41 9.71 -17.22
CA ALA A 112 -0.92 10.34 -17.19
C ALA A 112 -1.56 10.26 -15.80
N ILE A 113 -1.39 9.13 -15.09
CA ILE A 113 -1.84 8.97 -13.70
C ILE A 113 -1.07 9.89 -12.76
N ALA A 114 0.26 9.97 -12.90
CA ALA A 114 1.06 10.88 -12.07
C ALA A 114 0.62 12.34 -12.26
N ASP A 115 0.35 12.76 -13.49
CA ASP A 115 -0.17 14.09 -13.80
C ASP A 115 -1.56 14.29 -13.18
N GLY A 116 -2.44 13.28 -13.23
CA GLY A 116 -3.75 13.29 -12.57
C GLY A 116 -3.67 13.43 -11.05
N LEU A 117 -2.75 12.69 -10.42
CA LEU A 117 -2.50 12.77 -8.98
C LEU A 117 -1.97 14.16 -8.60
N GLU A 118 -1.02 14.71 -9.35
CA GLU A 118 -0.45 16.04 -9.08
C GLU A 118 -1.52 17.14 -9.13
N ARG A 119 -2.53 17.03 -10.02
CA ARG A 119 -3.69 17.93 -10.04
C ARG A 119 -4.53 17.88 -8.75
N CYS A 120 -4.52 16.75 -8.03
CA CYS A 120 -5.19 16.61 -6.73
C CYS A 120 -4.35 17.09 -5.54
N GLN A 121 -3.09 17.48 -5.76
CA GLN A 121 -2.23 17.95 -4.69
C GLN A 121 -2.63 19.36 -4.23
N HIS A 122 -2.78 19.54 -2.92
CA HIS A 122 -3.03 20.83 -2.33
C HIS A 122 -1.84 21.77 -2.60
N PRO A 123 -2.06 22.95 -3.21
CA PRO A 123 -0.97 23.80 -3.71
C PRO A 123 -0.05 24.34 -2.61
N GLN A 124 -0.59 24.57 -1.41
CA GLN A 124 0.17 25.09 -0.26
C GLN A 124 0.59 23.98 0.71
N LEU A 125 -0.36 23.16 1.18
CA LEU A 125 -0.11 22.14 2.19
C LEU A 125 0.62 20.90 1.64
N GLY A 126 0.48 20.55 0.36
CA GLY A 126 1.16 19.41 -0.26
C GLY A 126 0.47 18.04 -0.09
N GLY A 127 -0.58 17.94 0.72
CA GLY A 127 -1.42 16.73 0.84
C GLY A 127 -2.33 16.53 -0.36
N PHE A 128 -3.00 15.37 -0.46
CA PHE A 128 -3.84 15.04 -1.61
C PHE A 128 -5.30 14.91 -1.19
N SER A 129 -6.21 15.50 -1.98
CA SER A 129 -7.63 15.13 -1.92
C SER A 129 -7.88 13.84 -2.67
N ASN A 130 -9.11 13.31 -2.60
CA ASN A 130 -9.56 12.31 -3.57
C ASN A 130 -9.73 12.92 -4.96
N HIS A 131 -9.68 12.07 -5.99
CA HIS A 131 -9.98 12.44 -7.37
C HIS A 131 -11.48 12.72 -7.54
N ASN A 132 -11.84 13.62 -8.46
CA ASN A 132 -13.22 13.90 -8.87
C ASN A 132 -14.21 14.12 -7.70
N VAL A 133 -13.75 14.77 -6.63
CA VAL A 133 -14.63 15.22 -5.53
C VAL A 133 -14.94 16.71 -5.66
N ASP A 134 -16.18 17.06 -5.33
CA ASP A 134 -16.62 18.44 -5.20
C ASP A 134 -15.70 19.21 -4.25
N ALA A 135 -15.50 20.50 -4.52
CA ALA A 135 -14.62 21.36 -3.72
C ALA A 135 -14.98 21.32 -2.22
N ALA A 136 -16.28 21.29 -1.90
CA ALA A 136 -16.78 21.22 -0.53
C ALA A 136 -16.53 19.87 0.18
N SER A 137 -16.22 18.81 -0.58
CA SER A 137 -15.98 17.46 -0.06
C SER A 137 -14.50 17.08 -0.05
N ARG A 138 -13.61 18.02 -0.39
CA ARG A 138 -12.16 17.79 -0.36
C ARG A 138 -11.69 17.61 1.08
N VAL A 139 -11.06 16.48 1.32
CA VAL A 139 -10.37 16.15 2.56
C VAL A 139 -8.96 15.71 2.23
N LEU A 140 -8.01 16.06 3.09
CA LEU A 140 -6.63 15.61 2.99
C LEU A 140 -6.48 14.40 3.92
N ASP A 141 -6.02 13.27 3.41
CA ASP A 141 -5.77 12.08 4.23
C ASP A 141 -4.35 11.53 4.09
N ILE A 142 -3.86 10.95 5.18
CA ILE A 142 -2.49 10.43 5.25
C ILE A 142 -2.25 9.26 4.30
N GLY A 143 -3.27 8.42 4.07
CA GLY A 143 -3.17 7.21 3.26
C GLY A 143 -3.06 7.50 1.78
N SER A 144 -3.97 8.31 1.23
CA SER A 144 -3.93 8.74 -0.17
C SER A 144 -2.70 9.60 -0.45
N SER A 145 -2.32 10.49 0.48
CA SER A 145 -1.11 11.29 0.33
C SER A 145 0.16 10.43 0.30
N ALA A 146 0.24 9.40 1.15
CA ALA A 146 1.36 8.45 1.13
C ALA A 146 1.39 7.60 -0.15
N ALA A 147 0.23 7.15 -0.64
CA ALA A 147 0.14 6.42 -1.90
C ALA A 147 0.58 7.29 -3.08
N ALA A 148 0.05 8.51 -3.20
CA ALA A 148 0.40 9.46 -4.26
C ALA A 148 1.90 9.79 -4.23
N LEU A 149 2.48 10.00 -3.03
CA LEU A 149 3.92 10.17 -2.86
C LEU A 149 4.71 9.03 -3.51
N ILE A 150 4.34 7.77 -3.25
CA ILE A 150 5.03 6.61 -3.82
C ILE A 150 4.94 6.60 -5.35
N CYS A 151 3.78 6.92 -5.92
CA CYS A 151 3.60 7.00 -7.38
C CYS A 151 4.43 8.13 -8.00
N LEU A 152 4.41 9.32 -7.38
CA LEU A 152 5.18 10.48 -7.83
C LEU A 152 6.68 10.21 -7.74
N LEU A 153 7.14 9.56 -6.68
CA LEU A 153 8.52 9.12 -6.54
C LEU A 153 8.91 8.11 -7.63
N THR A 154 8.04 7.12 -7.88
CA THR A 154 8.25 6.08 -8.90
C THR A 154 8.36 6.67 -10.30
N THR A 155 7.59 7.72 -10.60
CA THR A 155 7.55 8.40 -11.90
C THR A 155 8.53 9.58 -12.00
N GLY A 156 9.43 9.76 -11.02
CA GLY A 156 10.46 10.79 -11.04
C GLY A 156 9.99 12.22 -10.74
N ARG A 157 8.75 12.41 -10.27
CA ARG A 157 8.18 13.71 -9.84
C ARG A 157 8.65 14.06 -8.42
N ILE A 158 9.96 14.17 -8.23
CA ILE A 158 10.60 14.28 -6.91
C ILE A 158 10.08 15.48 -6.10
N ASP A 159 9.91 16.66 -6.72
CA ASP A 159 9.44 17.85 -6.00
C ASP A 159 8.01 17.69 -5.47
N ALA A 160 7.12 17.10 -6.28
CA ALA A 160 5.76 16.79 -5.86
C ALA A 160 5.74 15.76 -4.73
N ALA A 161 6.59 14.72 -4.82
CA ALA A 161 6.76 13.74 -3.76
C ALA A 161 7.31 14.37 -2.45
N ARG A 162 8.23 15.33 -2.53
CA ARG A 162 8.73 16.08 -1.36
C ARG A 162 7.65 16.91 -0.71
N ARG A 163 6.82 17.63 -1.49
CA ARG A 163 5.66 18.36 -0.95
C ARG A 163 4.71 17.43 -0.19
N ALA A 164 4.47 16.22 -0.73
CA ALA A 164 3.67 15.19 -0.06
C ALA A 164 4.32 14.71 1.25
N GLY A 165 5.64 14.47 1.23
CA GLY A 165 6.40 14.09 2.42
C GLY A 165 6.40 15.16 3.50
N ASP A 166 6.52 16.43 3.10
CA ASP A 166 6.53 17.59 4.00
C ASP A 166 5.15 17.81 4.64
N PHE A 167 4.07 17.63 3.87
CA PHE A 167 2.72 17.54 4.40
C PHE A 167 2.59 16.45 5.46
N ILE A 168 2.98 15.22 5.14
CA ILE A 168 2.86 14.08 6.05
C ILE A 168 3.66 14.32 7.34
N CYS A 169 4.90 14.80 7.23
CA CYS A 169 5.74 15.06 8.40
C CYS A 169 5.18 16.19 9.27
N GLY A 170 4.96 17.37 8.71
CA GLY A 170 4.58 18.55 9.50
C GLY A 170 3.10 18.55 9.89
N GLN A 171 2.21 18.26 8.94
CA GLN A 171 0.76 18.39 9.13
C GLN A 171 0.12 17.11 9.66
N MET A 172 0.62 15.92 9.29
CA MET A 172 -0.02 14.67 9.74
C MET A 172 0.69 14.01 10.92
N ILE A 173 1.97 14.31 11.18
CA ILE A 173 2.75 13.65 12.23
C ILE A 173 3.13 14.57 13.38
N GLU A 174 3.79 15.69 13.10
CA GLU A 174 4.32 16.59 14.14
C GLU A 174 3.21 17.34 14.88
N SER A 175 2.16 17.74 14.16
CA SER A 175 1.03 18.53 14.69
C SER A 175 -0.17 17.68 15.13
N GLN A 176 0.01 16.37 15.33
CA GLN A 176 -1.00 15.48 15.88
C GLN A 176 -1.47 15.96 17.27
N PRO A 177 -2.79 16.06 17.52
CA PRO A 177 -3.31 16.29 18.87
C PRO A 177 -3.32 14.96 19.65
N GLN A 178 -2.80 14.99 20.88
CA GLN A 178 -2.74 13.82 21.78
C GLN A 178 -2.13 12.57 21.12
N PRO A 179 -0.93 12.67 20.50
CA PRO A 179 -0.30 11.58 19.74
C PRO A 179 0.05 10.34 20.58
N GLU A 180 -0.01 10.45 21.90
CA GLU A 180 0.14 9.37 22.87
C GLU A 180 -1.15 8.58 23.11
N ARG A 181 -2.30 9.05 22.60
CA ARG A 181 -3.61 8.39 22.73
C ARG A 181 -4.16 7.92 21.40
N ARG A 182 -4.04 8.74 20.36
CA ARG A 182 -4.64 8.47 19.05
C ARG A 182 -3.87 9.10 17.90
N VAL A 183 -4.09 8.54 16.71
CA VAL A 183 -3.62 9.10 15.43
C VAL A 183 -4.85 9.52 14.63
N LEU A 184 -4.91 10.79 14.24
CA LEU A 184 -5.94 11.29 13.32
C LEU A 184 -5.43 11.14 11.89
N LEU A 185 -6.33 10.75 10.99
CA LEU A 185 -5.95 10.34 9.64
C LEU A 185 -6.31 11.38 8.58
N ARG A 186 -7.12 12.39 8.95
CA ARG A 186 -7.74 13.31 8.01
C ARG A 186 -7.78 14.76 8.50
N ARG A 187 -7.60 15.66 7.55
CA ARG A 187 -7.81 17.10 7.69
C ARG A 187 -8.82 17.60 6.65
N THR A 188 -9.45 18.72 6.92
CA THR A 188 -10.21 19.47 5.90
C THR A 188 -9.25 19.96 4.81
N TRP A 189 -9.78 20.40 3.68
CA TRP A 189 -8.96 21.03 2.63
C TRP A 189 -8.20 22.26 3.14
N ASP A 190 -8.82 23.05 4.04
CA ASP A 190 -8.19 24.23 4.66
C ASP A 190 -7.14 23.87 5.73
N GLY A 191 -7.04 22.58 6.08
CA GLY A 191 -6.02 22.05 6.96
C GLY A 191 -6.46 21.83 8.40
N ASP A 192 -7.73 21.98 8.77
CA ASP A 192 -8.20 21.70 10.13
C ASP A 192 -8.34 20.20 10.39
N TRP A 193 -8.11 19.75 11.62
CA TRP A 193 -8.34 18.36 12.01
C TRP A 193 -9.83 18.00 11.96
N ILE A 194 -10.17 16.89 11.29
CA ILE A 194 -11.54 16.37 11.29
C ILE A 194 -11.73 15.51 12.54
N THR A 195 -12.39 16.07 13.56
CA THR A 195 -12.63 15.40 14.85
C THR A 195 -14.08 14.99 15.07
N GLU A 196 -15.00 15.46 14.22
CA GLU A 196 -16.42 15.12 14.26
C GLU A 196 -16.76 14.26 13.04
N PHE A 197 -17.23 13.04 13.30
CA PHE A 197 -17.59 12.07 12.26
C PHE A 197 -18.54 11.02 12.86
N ALA A 198 -19.30 10.35 12.00
CA ALA A 198 -20.12 9.22 12.43
C ALA A 198 -19.22 8.08 12.93
N GLU A 199 -19.63 7.38 13.99
CA GLU A 199 -18.84 6.27 14.55
C GLU A 199 -18.64 5.14 13.51
N SER A 200 -19.61 4.97 12.59
CA SER A 200 -19.47 4.05 11.45
C SER A 200 -18.30 4.37 10.52
N ASP A 201 -17.80 5.61 10.53
CA ASP A 201 -16.66 6.09 9.74
C ASP A 201 -15.39 6.27 10.58
N ALA A 202 -15.40 5.93 11.86
CA ALA A 202 -14.28 6.17 12.77
C ALA A 202 -12.96 5.55 12.26
N ALA A 203 -13.02 4.36 11.69
CA ALA A 203 -11.86 3.64 11.13
C ALA A 203 -11.16 4.36 9.95
N ARG A 204 -11.80 5.37 9.35
CA ARG A 204 -11.20 6.22 8.30
C ARG A 204 -10.61 7.52 8.84
N HIS A 205 -10.97 7.90 10.06
CA HIS A 205 -10.62 9.20 10.64
C HIS A 205 -9.62 9.09 11.79
N ARG A 206 -9.60 7.97 12.51
CA ARG A 206 -8.72 7.79 13.66
C ARG A 206 -8.25 6.35 13.88
N ILE A 207 -7.13 6.23 14.58
CA ILE A 207 -6.65 5.00 15.23
C ILE A 207 -6.43 5.33 16.72
N GLU A 208 -7.12 4.64 17.61
CA GLU A 208 -6.94 4.71 19.06
C GLU A 208 -5.83 3.73 19.50
N LEU A 209 -4.79 4.24 20.15
CA LEU A 209 -3.66 3.40 20.56
C LEU A 209 -4.11 2.37 21.63
N GLY A 210 -3.56 1.16 21.58
CA GLY A 210 -3.96 0.04 22.43
C GLY A 210 -5.33 -0.61 22.15
N VAL A 211 -6.19 -0.04 21.30
CA VAL A 211 -7.54 -0.57 21.03
C VAL A 211 -7.53 -1.58 19.88
N SER A 212 -8.16 -2.75 20.05
CA SER A 212 -8.24 -3.81 19.05
C SER A 212 -9.24 -3.52 17.91
N GLY A 213 -9.15 -4.26 16.80
CA GLY A 213 -10.20 -4.27 15.76
C GLY A 213 -10.19 -3.08 14.81
N GLN A 214 -9.08 -2.36 14.73
CA GLN A 214 -8.93 -1.16 13.89
C GLN A 214 -8.18 -1.44 12.59
N VAL A 215 -8.14 -0.42 11.72
CA VAL A 215 -7.54 -0.51 10.40
C VAL A 215 -6.18 0.18 10.39
N TYR A 216 -5.11 -0.61 10.43
CA TYR A 216 -3.74 -0.09 10.62
C TYR A 216 -2.95 0.20 9.35
N TRP A 217 -3.54 -0.06 8.17
CA TRP A 217 -2.79 0.04 6.90
C TRP A 217 -2.26 1.45 6.62
N PHE A 218 -2.90 2.49 7.17
CA PHE A 218 -2.47 3.89 7.08
C PHE A 218 -1.05 4.09 7.66
N LEU A 219 -0.76 3.45 8.79
CA LEU A 219 0.56 3.53 9.42
C LEU A 219 1.61 2.84 8.54
N GLY A 220 1.26 1.66 8.01
CA GLY A 220 2.11 0.89 7.12
C GLY A 220 2.52 1.62 5.84
N ILE A 221 1.55 2.15 5.09
CA ILE A 221 1.85 2.89 3.85
C ILE A 221 2.62 4.18 4.13
N THR A 222 2.35 4.84 5.25
CA THR A 222 3.07 6.06 5.64
C THR A 222 4.55 5.76 5.93
N MET A 223 4.84 4.66 6.65
CA MET A 223 6.22 4.20 6.85
C MET A 223 6.91 3.89 5.52
N SER A 224 6.24 3.17 4.62
CA SER A 224 6.78 2.85 3.30
C SER A 224 7.08 4.09 2.46
N ALA A 225 6.16 5.05 2.43
CA ALA A 225 6.29 6.27 1.63
C ALA A 225 7.45 7.15 2.14
N LEU A 226 7.50 7.41 3.44
CA LEU A 226 8.56 8.23 4.05
C LEU A 226 9.92 7.52 4.01
N GLY A 227 9.95 6.20 4.20
CA GLY A 227 11.17 5.41 4.10
C GLY A 227 11.76 5.44 2.68
N GLN A 228 10.93 5.28 1.65
CA GLN A 228 11.37 5.40 0.25
C GLN A 228 11.81 6.83 -0.09
N LEU A 229 11.11 7.85 0.39
CA LEU A 229 11.51 9.23 0.17
C LEU A 229 12.86 9.54 0.83
N TYR A 230 13.09 9.05 2.05
CA TYR A 230 14.40 9.14 2.69
C TYR A 230 15.50 8.46 1.88
N ILE A 231 15.26 7.23 1.37
CA ILE A 231 16.24 6.53 0.53
C ILE A 231 16.56 7.37 -0.73
N ALA A 232 15.56 8.02 -1.33
CA ALA A 232 15.73 8.79 -2.55
C ALA A 232 16.39 10.16 -2.33
N THR A 233 16.18 10.82 -1.19
CA THR A 233 16.65 12.20 -0.97
C THR A 233 17.75 12.35 0.08
N GLY A 234 17.94 11.36 0.96
CA GLY A 234 18.84 11.41 2.10
C GLY A 234 18.36 12.31 3.25
N GLU A 235 17.14 12.86 3.20
CA GLU A 235 16.67 13.81 4.19
C GLU A 235 16.14 13.12 5.46
N HIS A 236 16.91 13.20 6.54
CA HIS A 236 16.62 12.54 7.81
C HIS A 236 15.27 12.92 8.46
N ARG A 237 14.65 14.04 8.08
CA ARG A 237 13.30 14.40 8.56
C ARG A 237 12.26 13.33 8.20
N TYR A 238 12.35 12.77 7.00
CA TYR A 238 11.42 11.73 6.55
C TYR A 238 11.61 10.44 7.34
N LEU A 239 12.86 10.02 7.56
CA LEU A 239 13.17 8.86 8.39
C LEU A 239 12.71 9.05 9.84
N ARG A 240 12.92 10.23 10.43
CA ARG A 240 12.49 10.54 11.80
C ARG A 240 10.97 10.41 11.95
N SER A 241 10.22 10.97 11.01
CA SER A 241 8.76 10.86 10.97
C SER A 241 8.31 9.41 10.77
N ALA A 242 8.97 8.65 9.89
CA ALA A 242 8.65 7.24 9.69
C ALA A 242 8.91 6.39 10.96
N ARG A 243 10.00 6.65 11.69
CA ARG A 243 10.26 6.01 13.00
C ARG A 243 9.18 6.36 14.03
N ARG A 244 8.63 7.58 14.01
CA ARG A 244 7.51 7.97 14.89
C ARG A 244 6.24 7.19 14.55
N VAL A 245 5.93 7.01 13.27
CA VAL A 245 4.79 6.18 12.84
C VAL A 245 4.98 4.71 13.24
N PHE A 246 6.21 4.18 13.15
CA PHE A 246 6.53 2.87 13.68
C PHE A 246 6.29 2.79 15.20
N GLY A 247 6.70 3.82 15.95
CA GLY A 247 6.41 3.96 17.39
C GLY A 247 4.91 3.84 17.69
N TRP A 248 4.08 4.63 17.00
CA TRP A 248 2.61 4.50 17.14
C TRP A 248 2.10 3.10 16.83
N THR A 249 2.68 2.44 15.84
CA THR A 249 2.31 1.06 15.48
C THR A 249 2.66 0.08 16.60
N VAL A 250 3.77 0.29 17.30
CA VAL A 250 4.16 -0.50 18.48
C VAL A 250 3.21 -0.27 19.66
N ASP A 251 2.71 0.96 19.82
CA ASP A 251 1.77 1.33 20.88
C ASP A 251 0.30 0.94 20.57
N CYS A 252 0.00 0.52 19.34
CA CYS A 252 -1.28 -0.05 18.98
C CYS A 252 -1.50 -1.44 19.61
N HIS A 253 -2.74 -1.93 19.59
CA HIS A 253 -3.04 -3.32 19.92
C HIS A 253 -2.20 -4.29 19.05
N PRO A 254 -1.79 -5.48 19.56
CA PRO A 254 -0.97 -6.44 18.80
C PRO A 254 -1.51 -6.81 17.40
N GLY A 255 -2.83 -6.67 17.20
CA GLY A 255 -3.49 -6.77 15.89
C GLY A 255 -2.88 -5.88 14.80
N ALA A 256 -2.22 -4.77 15.15
CA ALA A 256 -1.47 -3.95 14.19
C ALA A 256 -0.36 -4.70 13.44
N PHE A 257 0.13 -5.82 14.00
CA PHE A 257 1.09 -6.72 13.36
C PHE A 257 0.55 -8.12 13.06
N ALA A 258 -0.65 -8.46 13.54
CA ALA A 258 -1.20 -9.81 13.48
C ALA A 258 -2.52 -9.92 12.69
N ASP A 259 -3.21 -8.81 12.45
CA ASP A 259 -4.44 -8.80 11.68
C ASP A 259 -4.14 -8.78 10.18
N LEU A 260 -5.13 -9.17 9.37
CA LEU A 260 -4.99 -9.19 7.92
C LEU A 260 -4.62 -7.80 7.32
N THR A 261 -5.02 -6.71 7.98
CA THR A 261 -4.70 -5.34 7.54
C THR A 261 -3.25 -4.94 7.84
N ALA A 262 -2.53 -5.75 8.63
CA ALA A 262 -1.13 -5.53 8.99
C ALA A 262 -0.15 -5.73 7.82
N ALA A 263 -0.59 -6.27 6.67
CA ALA A 263 0.29 -6.53 5.55
C ALA A 263 1.10 -5.28 5.11
N LYS A 264 0.46 -4.09 5.09
CA LYS A 264 1.16 -2.83 4.81
C LYS A 264 2.08 -2.39 5.94
N VAL A 265 1.76 -2.73 7.19
CA VAL A 265 2.62 -2.46 8.35
C VAL A 265 3.92 -3.26 8.23
N GLY A 266 3.82 -4.54 7.88
CA GLY A 266 4.99 -5.39 7.59
C GLY A 266 5.82 -4.85 6.43
N TRP A 267 5.17 -4.44 5.34
CA TRP A 267 5.84 -3.78 4.21
C TRP A 267 6.57 -2.50 4.65
N GLY A 268 5.90 -1.60 5.37
CA GLY A 268 6.50 -0.38 5.92
C GLY A 268 7.71 -0.66 6.79
N ALA A 269 7.61 -1.63 7.71
CA ALA A 269 8.75 -2.06 8.52
C ALA A 269 9.90 -2.60 7.65
N SER A 270 9.62 -3.39 6.61
CA SER A 270 10.67 -3.90 5.72
C SER A 270 11.39 -2.78 4.94
N VAL A 271 10.67 -1.73 4.55
CA VAL A 271 11.27 -0.54 3.92
C VAL A 271 12.16 0.20 4.91
N LEU A 272 11.72 0.38 6.16
CA LEU A 272 12.55 1.00 7.20
C LEU A 272 13.79 0.17 7.53
N PHE A 273 13.69 -1.16 7.50
CA PHE A 273 14.86 -2.02 7.61
C PHE A 273 15.84 -1.77 6.46
N THR A 274 15.36 -1.70 5.22
CA THR A 274 16.20 -1.38 4.04
C THR A 274 16.88 -0.02 4.19
N ALA A 275 16.16 0.98 4.71
CA ALA A 275 16.67 2.33 4.89
C ALA A 275 17.71 2.47 6.02
N THR A 276 17.73 1.57 7.00
CA THR A 276 18.48 1.78 8.27
C THR A 276 19.38 0.62 8.70
N GLY A 277 19.08 -0.60 8.28
CA GLY A 277 19.69 -1.83 8.82
C GLY A 277 19.27 -2.18 10.25
N GLU A 278 18.31 -1.46 10.86
CA GLU A 278 17.89 -1.69 12.25
C GLU A 278 17.02 -2.95 12.38
N GLU A 279 17.50 -3.92 13.16
CA GLU A 279 16.89 -5.24 13.27
C GLU A 279 15.44 -5.22 13.81
N GLN A 280 15.08 -4.23 14.63
CA GLN A 280 13.72 -4.11 15.16
C GLN A 280 12.65 -4.03 14.06
N PHE A 281 12.97 -3.41 12.92
CA PHE A 281 12.06 -3.31 11.78
C PHE A 281 11.97 -4.66 11.05
N ALA A 282 13.11 -5.35 10.85
CA ALA A 282 13.15 -6.66 10.24
C ALA A 282 12.36 -7.70 11.05
N VAL A 283 12.48 -7.68 12.38
CA VAL A 283 11.73 -8.55 13.29
C VAL A 283 10.22 -8.39 13.09
N ARG A 284 9.74 -7.14 13.02
CA ARG A 284 8.30 -6.87 12.78
C ARG A 284 7.85 -7.27 11.39
N ALA A 285 8.64 -7.00 10.35
CA ALA A 285 8.35 -7.43 8.99
C ALA A 285 8.26 -8.96 8.87
N ARG A 286 9.22 -9.70 9.45
CA ARG A 286 9.20 -11.18 9.49
C ARG A 286 7.99 -11.71 10.26
N TYR A 287 7.61 -11.08 11.36
CA TYR A 287 6.43 -11.48 12.11
C TYR A 287 5.15 -11.32 11.28
N VAL A 288 4.93 -10.16 10.65
CA VAL A 288 3.78 -9.94 9.77
C VAL A 288 3.78 -10.93 8.60
N SER A 289 4.94 -11.11 7.96
CA SER A 289 5.13 -12.09 6.90
C SER A 289 4.71 -13.50 7.32
N HIS A 290 5.19 -13.95 8.49
CA HIS A 290 4.82 -15.24 9.07
C HIS A 290 3.31 -15.36 9.26
N VAL A 291 2.68 -14.34 9.86
CA VAL A 291 1.22 -14.28 10.07
C VAL A 291 0.47 -14.42 8.74
N LEU A 292 0.88 -13.69 7.70
CA LEU A 292 0.25 -13.80 6.38
C LEU A 292 0.39 -15.22 5.81
N CYS A 293 1.55 -15.85 5.96
CA CYS A 293 1.78 -17.22 5.49
C CYS A 293 0.91 -18.26 6.22
N VAL A 294 0.71 -18.12 7.53
CA VAL A 294 -0.11 -19.10 8.31
C VAL A 294 -1.61 -18.84 8.22
N THR A 295 -2.04 -17.64 7.85
CA THR A 295 -3.46 -17.28 7.72
C THR A 295 -4.02 -17.48 6.30
N ARG A 296 -3.16 -17.79 5.33
CA ARG A 296 -3.57 -18.15 3.97
C ARG A 296 -4.39 -19.45 4.00
N LEU A 297 -5.51 -19.47 3.28
CA LEU A 297 -6.31 -20.67 3.12
C LEU A 297 -5.62 -21.72 2.24
N ALA A 298 -6.14 -22.95 2.24
CA ALA A 298 -5.61 -24.05 1.43
C ALA A 298 -5.69 -23.74 -0.08
N GLU A 299 -6.69 -22.96 -0.50
CA GLU A 299 -6.92 -22.49 -1.86
C GLU A 299 -5.90 -21.43 -2.30
N GLY A 300 -5.03 -20.96 -1.40
CA GLY A 300 -4.01 -19.95 -1.70
C GLY A 300 -4.49 -18.50 -1.54
N VAL A 301 -5.67 -18.28 -0.98
CA VAL A 301 -6.30 -16.95 -0.83
C VAL A 301 -6.38 -16.49 0.63
N TRP A 302 -6.67 -15.21 0.84
CA TRP A 302 -6.97 -14.66 2.15
C TRP A 302 -8.41 -14.16 2.25
N LEU A 303 -9.00 -14.34 3.44
CA LEU A 303 -10.31 -13.80 3.79
C LEU A 303 -10.17 -12.44 4.45
N ARG A 304 -11.11 -11.53 4.17
CA ARG A 304 -11.27 -10.23 4.83
C ARG A 304 -11.81 -10.39 6.25
N ARG A 305 -11.01 -11.03 7.11
CA ARG A 305 -11.31 -11.24 8.53
C ARG A 305 -11.27 -9.91 9.30
N PRO A 306 -12.04 -9.80 10.40
CA PRO A 306 -12.98 -10.79 10.92
C PRO A 306 -14.34 -10.80 10.21
N THR A 307 -14.60 -9.86 9.28
CA THR A 307 -15.91 -9.67 8.63
C THR A 307 -16.36 -10.90 7.84
N VAL A 308 -15.43 -11.60 7.18
CA VAL A 308 -15.72 -12.82 6.41
C VAL A 308 -15.00 -14.02 7.03
N THR A 309 -15.74 -15.11 7.26
CA THR A 309 -15.24 -16.33 7.92
C THR A 309 -15.09 -17.52 6.98
N ARG A 310 -15.77 -17.53 5.83
CA ARG A 310 -15.70 -18.58 4.81
C ARG A 310 -15.49 -17.96 3.42
N LEU A 311 -14.74 -18.65 2.56
CA LEU A 311 -14.45 -18.18 1.20
C LEU A 311 -15.72 -18.02 0.35
N ALA A 312 -16.69 -18.92 0.51
CA ALA A 312 -17.97 -18.84 -0.22
C ALA A 312 -18.79 -17.56 0.08
N ASP A 313 -18.51 -16.88 1.18
CA ASP A 313 -19.19 -15.63 1.57
C ASP A 313 -18.41 -14.38 1.10
N GLN A 314 -17.24 -14.55 0.47
CA GLN A 314 -16.43 -13.48 -0.08
C GLN A 314 -16.54 -13.49 -1.60
N ASP A 315 -17.01 -12.38 -2.20
CA ASP A 315 -17.07 -12.27 -3.64
C ASP A 315 -15.67 -12.34 -4.29
N VAL A 316 -15.63 -12.66 -5.58
CA VAL A 316 -14.37 -12.86 -6.31
C VAL A 316 -13.55 -11.58 -6.36
N ALA A 317 -14.17 -10.41 -6.55
CA ALA A 317 -13.46 -9.14 -6.61
C ALA A 317 -12.79 -8.80 -5.27
N THR A 318 -13.49 -8.99 -4.15
CA THR A 318 -12.92 -8.84 -2.80
C THR A 318 -11.80 -9.85 -2.55
N SER A 319 -11.94 -11.07 -3.06
CA SER A 319 -10.91 -12.11 -2.96
C SER A 319 -9.66 -11.76 -3.75
N LEU A 320 -9.80 -11.19 -4.94
CA LEU A 320 -8.71 -10.68 -5.76
C LEU A 320 -8.02 -9.48 -5.10
N ASP A 321 -8.77 -8.43 -4.71
CA ASP A 321 -8.24 -7.25 -4.00
C ASP A 321 -7.41 -7.68 -2.78
N THR A 322 -8.00 -8.54 -1.95
CA THR A 322 -7.35 -9.02 -0.74
C THR A 322 -6.10 -9.81 -1.10
N THR A 323 -6.18 -10.79 -2.00
CA THR A 323 -5.09 -11.73 -2.28
C THR A 323 -3.93 -11.08 -3.04
N LEU A 324 -4.20 -10.30 -4.09
CA LEU A 324 -3.18 -9.61 -4.89
C LEU A 324 -2.39 -8.62 -4.03
N GLU A 325 -3.04 -7.94 -3.11
CA GLU A 325 -2.37 -7.09 -2.15
C GLU A 325 -1.37 -7.85 -1.26
N ARG A 326 -1.72 -9.06 -0.78
CA ARG A 326 -0.79 -9.86 0.06
C ARG A 326 0.37 -10.40 -0.75
N ILE A 327 0.14 -10.75 -2.02
CA ILE A 327 1.22 -11.14 -2.95
C ILE A 327 2.24 -10.00 -3.05
N CYS A 328 1.78 -8.77 -3.31
CA CYS A 328 2.66 -7.60 -3.38
C CYS A 328 3.51 -7.48 -2.11
N TRP A 329 2.89 -7.45 -0.94
CA TRP A 329 3.61 -7.16 0.30
C TRP A 329 4.50 -8.31 0.76
N LEU A 330 4.11 -9.58 0.54
CA LEU A 330 4.99 -10.71 0.82
C LEU A 330 6.27 -10.67 -0.01
N ILE A 331 6.16 -10.38 -1.31
CA ILE A 331 7.32 -10.31 -2.20
C ILE A 331 8.19 -9.09 -1.85
N GLU A 332 7.60 -7.92 -1.59
CA GLU A 332 8.35 -6.73 -1.17
C GLU A 332 9.07 -6.96 0.17
N MET A 333 8.40 -7.56 1.16
CA MET A 333 9.04 -7.89 2.45
C MET A 333 10.18 -8.88 2.25
N ALA A 334 10.00 -9.95 1.46
CA ALA A 334 11.05 -10.91 1.18
C ALA A 334 12.27 -10.26 0.51
N ARG A 335 12.05 -9.38 -0.47
CA ARG A 335 13.11 -8.62 -1.14
C ARG A 335 13.87 -7.72 -0.17
N ASN A 336 13.15 -6.92 0.61
CA ASN A 336 13.74 -5.95 1.54
C ASN A 336 14.50 -6.60 2.69
N LEU A 337 14.07 -7.78 3.13
CA LEU A 337 14.74 -8.55 4.19
C LEU A 337 16.03 -9.26 3.71
N GLN A 338 16.26 -9.34 2.40
CA GLN A 338 17.47 -9.93 1.81
C GLN A 338 18.59 -8.91 1.54
N VAL A 339 18.34 -7.61 1.74
CA VAL A 339 19.33 -6.57 1.46
C VAL A 339 20.56 -6.78 2.36
N PRO A 340 21.76 -7.03 1.79
CA PRO A 340 22.98 -7.20 2.58
C PRO A 340 23.23 -5.95 3.42
N LYS A 341 23.66 -6.12 4.67
CA LYS A 341 24.09 -5.00 5.50
C LYS A 341 25.18 -4.23 4.75
N ALA A 342 24.92 -2.97 4.40
CA ALA A 342 26.03 -2.05 4.17
C ALA A 342 26.80 -2.00 5.49
N VAL A 343 28.04 -2.51 5.49
CA VAL A 343 28.96 -2.32 6.61
C VAL A 343 29.03 -0.81 6.81
N PRO A 344 28.72 -0.27 8.01
CA PRO A 344 28.87 1.15 8.23
C PRO A 344 30.30 1.54 7.89
N ALA A 345 30.49 2.59 7.07
CA ALA A 345 31.80 3.18 6.90
C ALA A 345 32.29 3.60 8.29
N ALA A 346 33.43 3.02 8.71
CA ALA A 346 34.06 3.25 10.00
C ALA A 346 34.55 4.69 10.17
#